data_AF-A0A7C7ZTF8-F1
#
_entry.id   AF-A0A7C7ZTF8-F1
#
_cell.length_a   1.000
_cell.length_b   1.000
_cell.length_c   1.000
_cell.angle_alpha   90.00
_cell.angle_beta   90.00
_cell.angle_gamma   90.00
#
_symmetry.space_group_name_H-M   'P 1'
#
loop_
_entity.id
_entity.type
_entity.pdbx_description
1 polymer ?
#
loop_
_entity_poly.entity_id
_entity_poly.type
_entity_poly.pdbx_seq_one_letter_code
_entity_poly.pdbx_strand_id
1 'polypeptide(L)'
;MRITIAKKLWLSFGILILVLGISGLVSYLQIQKLNGALRQVLVVSEPMDNALLEIEISIDEIARAIYGYIRTNEAWHLKTVQDSETSLKYFIDKFVQLTNDKLEKSFGMELKDFYEKFRKLCLTIVALGQEKQRSRVLFVKYIKQTGDLIDLELQRDLEKEGPDTFRKRENALAMKIALHTIFEAIVGQVSESEPEAVKNIRIASGRFERSETLFEKTIISNSELS
;
A
#
# COMPACT_ATOMS: atom_id res chain seq x y z
N MET A 1 -80.89 17.26 44.22
CA MET A 1 -79.83 17.97 44.96
C MET A 1 -79.36 19.16 44.13
N ARG A 2 -79.68 20.41 44.50
CA ARG A 2 -79.19 21.60 43.78
C ARG A 2 -77.73 21.84 44.16
N ILE A 3 -76.82 21.71 43.19
CA ILE A 3 -75.40 22.00 43.37
C ILE A 3 -75.24 23.52 43.49
N THR A 4 -74.76 24.00 44.64
CA THR A 4 -74.45 25.41 44.89
C THR A 4 -73.37 25.91 43.92
N ILE A 5 -73.45 27.18 43.50
CA ILE A 5 -72.52 27.79 42.51
C ILE A 5 -71.05 27.59 42.91
N ALA A 6 -70.73 27.66 44.20
CA ALA A 6 -69.39 27.40 44.74
C ALA A 6 -68.88 25.96 44.49
N LYS A 7 -69.75 24.95 44.53
CA LYS A 7 -69.38 23.54 44.25
C LYS A 7 -69.11 23.31 42.76
N LYS A 8 -69.84 23.99 41.86
CA LYS A 8 -69.53 23.96 40.41
C LYS A 8 -68.17 24.59 40.13
N LEU A 9 -67.87 25.73 40.77
CA LEU A 9 -66.59 26.42 40.59
C LEU A 9 -65.40 25.54 41.04
N TRP A 10 -65.49 24.92 42.22
CA TRP A 10 -64.47 24.01 42.73
C TRP A 10 -64.28 22.76 41.86
N LEU A 11 -65.38 22.21 41.32
CA LEU A 11 -65.32 21.07 40.42
C LEU A 11 -64.59 21.43 39.11
N SER A 12 -64.92 22.57 38.51
CA SER A 12 -64.24 23.07 37.31
C SER A 12 -62.76 23.35 37.57
N PHE A 13 -62.42 23.90 38.73
CA PHE A 13 -61.03 24.15 39.12
C PHE A 13 -60.25 22.85 39.34
N GLY A 14 -60.87 21.84 39.96
CA GLY A 14 -60.28 20.52 40.14
C GLY A 14 -60.03 19.81 38.80
N ILE A 15 -60.97 19.89 37.85
CA ILE A 15 -60.79 19.36 36.50
C ILE A 15 -59.65 20.10 35.77
N LEU A 16 -59.56 21.42 35.90
CA LEU A 16 -58.49 22.21 35.29
C LEU A 16 -57.10 21.79 35.81
N ILE A 17 -56.96 21.63 37.13
CA ILE A 17 -55.72 21.16 37.75
C ILE A 17 -55.38 19.74 37.29
N LEU A 18 -56.38 18.87 37.16
CA LEU A 18 -56.18 17.49 36.73
C LEU A 18 -55.72 17.43 35.26
N VAL A 19 -56.31 18.24 34.38
CA VAL A 19 -55.85 18.37 32.99
C VAL A 19 -54.42 18.91 32.93
N LEU A 20 -54.08 19.92 33.74
CA LEU A 20 -52.71 20.45 33.83
C LEU A 20 -51.71 19.38 34.31
N GLY A 21 -52.08 18.60 35.32
CA GLY A 21 -51.25 17.51 35.84
C GLY A 21 -51.01 16.40 34.83
N ILE A 22 -52.06 15.97 34.12
CA ILE A 22 -51.95 14.95 33.06
C ILE A 22 -51.11 15.48 31.89
N SER A 23 -51.33 16.71 31.45
CA SER A 23 -50.52 17.32 30.39
C SER A 23 -49.06 17.42 30.78
N GLY A 24 -48.76 17.87 32.01
CA GLY A 24 -47.40 17.91 32.54
C GLY A 24 -46.74 16.52 32.59
N LEU A 25 -47.48 15.50 33.02
CA LEU A 25 -47.00 14.11 33.05
C LEU A 25 -46.72 13.56 31.65
N VAL A 26 -47.62 13.79 30.69
CA VAL A 26 -47.46 13.37 29.30
C VAL A 26 -46.25 14.07 28.67
N SER A 27 -46.11 15.39 28.86
CA SER A 27 -44.95 16.16 28.39
C SER A 27 -43.65 15.63 29.00
N TYR A 28 -43.63 15.33 30.30
CA TYR A 28 -42.46 14.75 30.96
C TYR A 28 -42.06 13.39 30.36
N LEU A 29 -43.02 12.49 30.16
CA LEU A 29 -42.77 11.17 29.56
C LEU A 29 -42.29 11.28 28.11
N GLN A 30 -42.83 12.23 27.34
CA GLN A 30 -42.39 12.49 25.97
C GLN A 30 -40.95 13.05 25.93
N ILE A 31 -40.62 13.99 26.82
CA ILE A 31 -39.26 14.53 26.94
C ILE A 31 -38.27 13.43 27.31
N GLN A 32 -38.62 12.51 28.22
CA GLN A 32 -37.75 11.39 28.55
C GLN A 32 -37.51 10.44 27.37
N LYS A 33 -38.56 10.12 26.61
CA LYS A 33 -38.43 9.29 25.38
C LYS A 33 -37.57 9.99 24.33
N LEU A 34 -37.78 11.29 24.12
CA LEU A 34 -37.01 12.09 23.18
C LEU A 34 -35.54 12.19 23.60
N ASN A 35 -35.26 12.44 24.87
CA ASN A 35 -33.89 12.47 25.41
C ASN A 35 -33.20 11.11 25.27
N GLY A 36 -33.92 10.01 25.48
CA GLY A 36 -33.40 8.66 25.24
C GLY A 36 -33.02 8.43 23.78
N ALA A 37 -33.93 8.76 22.85
CA ALA A 37 -33.71 8.62 21.41
C ALA A 37 -32.60 9.55 20.88
N LEU A 38 -32.58 10.82 21.30
CA LEU A 38 -31.52 11.78 20.97
C LEU A 38 -30.17 11.31 21.48
N ARG A 39 -30.10 10.80 22.71
CA ARG A 39 -28.87 10.25 23.27
C ARG A 39 -28.39 9.02 22.50
N GLN A 40 -29.30 8.14 22.09
CA GLN A 40 -28.96 6.98 21.27
C GLN A 40 -28.39 7.38 19.90
N VAL A 41 -28.98 8.37 19.23
CA VAL A 41 -28.49 8.84 17.93
C VAL A 41 -27.15 9.59 18.06
N LEU A 42 -27.09 10.60 18.93
CA LEU A 42 -25.94 11.50 19.04
C LEU A 42 -24.71 10.87 19.73
N VAL A 43 -24.92 9.92 20.64
CA VAL A 43 -23.83 9.34 21.44
C VAL A 43 -23.39 7.97 20.93
N VAL A 44 -24.24 7.26 20.19
CA VAL A 44 -23.95 5.89 19.73
C VAL A 44 -23.95 5.79 18.21
N SER A 45 -25.07 6.11 17.54
CA SER A 45 -25.20 5.89 16.09
C SER A 45 -24.22 6.75 15.28
N GLU A 46 -24.23 8.07 15.46
CA GLU A 46 -23.37 8.97 14.68
C GLU A 46 -21.87 8.73 14.97
N PRO A 47 -21.41 8.54 16.22
CA PRO A 47 -20.02 8.16 16.48
C PRO A 47 -19.62 6.80 15.92
N MET A 48 -20.57 5.86 15.79
CA MET A 48 -20.32 4.53 15.24
C MET A 48 -20.20 4.58 13.71
N ASP A 49 -21.09 5.30 13.03
CA ASP A 49 -21.03 5.52 11.58
C ASP A 49 -19.73 6.24 11.19
N ASN A 50 -19.36 7.28 11.95
CA ASN A 50 -18.09 7.96 11.77
C ASN A 50 -16.89 7.03 11.98
N ALA A 51 -16.93 6.12 12.96
CA ALA A 51 -15.85 5.15 13.15
C ALA A 51 -15.73 4.18 11.96
N LEU A 52 -16.84 3.73 11.38
CA LEU A 52 -16.82 2.88 10.18
C LEU A 52 -16.26 3.61 8.96
N LEU A 53 -16.65 4.86 8.76
CA LEU A 53 -16.16 5.68 7.65
C LEU A 53 -14.64 5.90 7.76
N GLU A 54 -14.14 6.18 8.95
CA GLU A 54 -12.70 6.36 9.19
C GLU A 54 -11.91 5.06 9.05
N ILE A 55 -12.51 3.91 9.37
CA ILE A 55 -11.94 2.58 9.08
C ILE A 55 -11.76 2.42 7.56
N GLU A 56 -12.79 2.71 6.77
CA GLU A 56 -12.74 2.60 5.31
C GLU A 56 -11.67 3.52 4.70
N ILE A 57 -11.65 4.79 5.12
CA ILE A 57 -10.64 5.76 4.69
C ILE A 57 -9.24 5.25 5.01
N SER A 58 -9.00 4.78 6.23
CA SER A 58 -7.69 4.32 6.65
C SER A 58 -7.21 3.11 5.82
N ILE A 59 -8.10 2.17 5.47
CA ILE A 59 -7.77 1.02 4.61
C ILE A 59 -7.35 1.50 3.22
N ASP A 60 -8.10 2.43 2.63
CA ASP A 60 -7.84 2.98 1.30
C ASP A 60 -6.54 3.81 1.26
N GLU A 61 -6.27 4.59 2.31
CA GLU A 61 -4.99 5.29 2.49
C GLU A 61 -3.80 4.32 2.57
N ILE A 62 -3.91 3.24 3.35
CA ILE A 62 -2.86 2.23 3.44
C ILE A 62 -2.63 1.58 2.08
N ALA A 63 -3.70 1.19 1.37
CA ALA A 63 -3.59 0.56 0.06
C ALA A 63 -2.90 1.48 -0.96
N ARG A 64 -3.32 2.75 -1.04
CA ARG A 64 -2.70 3.75 -1.92
C ARG A 64 -1.26 4.04 -1.55
N ALA A 65 -0.93 4.14 -0.26
CA ALA A 65 0.41 4.40 0.21
C ALA A 65 1.34 3.22 -0.11
N ILE A 66 0.91 1.98 0.09
CA ILE A 66 1.67 0.78 -0.30
C ILE A 66 1.92 0.76 -1.80
N TYR A 67 0.89 1.00 -2.62
CA TYR A 67 1.03 1.04 -4.07
C TYR A 67 2.01 2.15 -4.50
N GLY A 68 1.90 3.32 -3.89
CA GLY A 68 2.83 4.43 -4.07
C GLY A 68 4.27 4.03 -3.74
N TYR A 69 4.48 3.41 -2.57
CA TYR A 69 5.79 2.94 -2.13
C TYR A 69 6.42 1.94 -3.10
N ILE A 70 5.66 0.95 -3.59
CA ILE A 70 6.18 -0.04 -4.55
C ILE A 70 6.63 0.62 -5.85
N ARG A 71 5.96 1.70 -6.26
CA ARG A 71 6.23 2.41 -7.51
C ARG A 71 7.38 3.41 -7.40
N THR A 72 7.42 4.19 -6.32
CA THR A 72 8.36 5.33 -6.19
C THR A 72 9.50 5.05 -5.21
N ASN A 73 9.32 4.08 -4.31
CA ASN A 73 10.22 3.79 -3.20
C ASN A 73 10.47 5.01 -2.27
N GLU A 74 9.54 5.95 -2.23
CA GLU A 74 9.66 7.14 -1.38
C GLU A 74 9.22 6.84 0.05
N ALA A 75 10.05 7.22 1.02
CA ALA A 75 9.85 6.87 2.44
C ALA A 75 8.60 7.47 3.07
N TRP A 76 8.08 8.59 2.54
CA TRP A 76 6.87 9.22 3.07
C TRP A 76 5.63 8.32 2.93
N HIS A 77 5.59 7.46 1.91
CA HIS A 77 4.53 6.47 1.77
C HIS A 77 4.50 5.50 2.95
N LEU A 78 5.66 5.04 3.42
CA LEU A 78 5.75 4.15 4.60
C LEU A 78 5.29 4.86 5.88
N LYS A 79 5.54 6.16 5.99
CA LYS A 79 5.02 6.97 7.09
C LYS A 79 3.49 7.04 7.03
N THR A 80 2.92 7.31 5.86
CA THR A 80 1.45 7.28 5.68
C THR A 80 0.86 5.93 6.06
N VAL A 81 1.49 4.81 5.69
CA VAL A 81 1.04 3.48 6.13
C VAL A 81 1.01 3.37 7.66
N GLN A 82 2.05 3.80 8.35
CA GLN A 82 2.11 3.75 9.82
C GLN A 82 1.06 4.64 10.49
N ASP A 83 0.87 5.86 9.99
CA ASP A 83 -0.10 6.81 10.50
C ASP A 83 -1.53 6.27 10.31
N SER A 84 -1.87 5.79 9.10
CA SER A 84 -3.18 5.21 8.80
C SER A 84 -3.41 3.86 9.50
N GLU A 85 -2.38 3.03 9.75
CA GLU A 85 -2.50 1.81 10.58
C GLU A 85 -2.88 2.15 12.03
N THR A 86 -2.32 3.24 12.56
CA THR A 86 -2.63 3.73 13.91
C THR A 86 -4.06 4.23 13.99
N SER A 87 -4.50 5.01 13.00
CA SER A 87 -5.90 5.47 12.86
C SER A 87 -6.87 4.30 12.74
N LEU A 88 -6.59 3.35 11.84
CA LEU A 88 -7.41 2.16 11.63
C LEU A 88 -7.62 1.38 12.92
N LYS A 89 -6.54 1.11 13.67
CA LYS A 89 -6.62 0.42 14.95
C LYS A 89 -7.48 1.20 15.95
N TYR A 90 -7.26 2.51 16.05
CA TYR A 90 -8.02 3.38 16.96
C TYR A 90 -9.53 3.34 16.64
N PHE A 91 -9.92 3.46 15.37
CA PHE A 91 -11.32 3.47 14.98
C PHE A 91 -11.98 2.10 15.08
N ILE A 92 -11.26 0.99 14.84
CA ILE A 92 -11.76 -0.36 15.14
C ILE A 92 -12.03 -0.52 16.64
N ASP A 93 -11.11 -0.07 17.50
CA ASP A 93 -11.30 -0.14 18.95
C ASP A 93 -12.48 0.74 19.41
N LYS A 94 -12.62 1.94 18.82
CA LYS A 94 -13.75 2.84 19.08
C LYS A 94 -15.08 2.25 18.63
N PHE A 95 -15.13 1.64 17.45
CA PHE A 95 -16.31 0.94 16.94
C PHE A 95 -16.74 -0.13 17.95
N VAL A 96 -15.84 -1.05 18.31
CA VAL A 96 -16.14 -2.13 19.27
C VAL A 96 -16.65 -1.59 20.61
N GLN A 97 -16.13 -0.46 21.10
CA GLN A 97 -16.59 0.15 22.35
C GLN A 97 -18.01 0.72 22.26
N LEU A 98 -18.43 1.19 21.09
CA LEU A 98 -19.76 1.79 20.87
C LEU A 98 -20.84 0.72 20.60
N THR A 99 -20.45 -0.46 20.11
CA THR A 99 -21.38 -1.56 19.82
C THR A 99 -22.07 -2.09 21.08
N ASN A 100 -23.39 -2.21 21.03
CA ASN A 100 -24.18 -2.75 22.15
C ASN A 100 -24.86 -4.06 21.80
N ASP A 101 -25.14 -4.30 20.51
CA ASP A 101 -25.78 -5.53 20.06
C ASP A 101 -24.78 -6.69 19.88
N LYS A 102 -25.30 -7.92 20.01
CA LYS A 102 -24.50 -9.14 19.84
C LYS A 102 -23.97 -9.29 18.40
N LEU A 103 -24.73 -8.87 17.39
CA LEU A 103 -24.29 -8.94 15.99
C LEU A 103 -23.18 -7.93 15.73
N GLU A 104 -23.36 -6.68 16.17
CA GLU A 104 -22.37 -5.61 16.03
C GLU A 104 -21.04 -5.97 16.72
N LYS A 105 -21.10 -6.59 17.91
CA LYS A 105 -19.90 -7.09 18.60
C LYS A 105 -19.21 -8.21 17.84
N SER A 106 -19.97 -9.12 17.22
CA SER A 106 -19.40 -10.16 16.36
C SER A 106 -18.66 -9.55 15.17
N PHE A 107 -19.29 -8.59 14.49
CA PHE A 107 -18.68 -7.87 13.39
C PHE A 107 -17.43 -7.10 13.81
N GLY A 108 -17.45 -6.45 14.97
CA GLY A 108 -16.27 -5.77 15.52
C GLY A 108 -15.09 -6.71 15.83
N MET A 109 -15.36 -7.96 16.23
CA MET A 109 -14.32 -8.99 16.38
C MET A 109 -13.80 -9.48 15.04
N GLU A 110 -14.66 -9.65 14.04
CA GLU A 110 -14.26 -9.99 12.67
C GLU A 110 -13.39 -8.89 12.05
N LEU A 111 -13.73 -7.61 12.25
CA LEU A 111 -12.91 -6.48 11.84
C LEU A 111 -11.50 -6.51 12.44
N LYS A 112 -11.37 -6.90 13.71
CA LYS A 112 -10.06 -7.06 14.38
C LYS A 112 -9.23 -8.18 13.75
N ASP A 113 -9.84 -9.33 13.48
CA ASP A 113 -9.15 -10.43 12.82
C ASP A 113 -8.74 -10.07 11.37
N PHE A 114 -9.62 -9.38 10.65
CA PHE A 114 -9.32 -8.86 9.32
C PHE A 114 -8.16 -7.86 9.36
N TYR A 115 -8.16 -6.92 10.31
CA TYR A 115 -7.08 -5.95 10.49
C TYR A 115 -5.72 -6.63 10.71
N GLU A 116 -5.64 -7.65 11.56
CA GLU A 116 -4.38 -8.38 11.80
C GLU A 116 -3.87 -9.10 10.55
N LYS A 117 -4.78 -9.70 9.76
CA LYS A 117 -4.44 -10.33 8.48
C LYS A 117 -3.99 -9.29 7.46
N PHE A 118 -4.72 -8.19 7.34
CA PHE A 118 -4.43 -7.08 6.45
C PHE A 118 -3.05 -6.47 6.75
N ARG A 119 -2.78 -6.15 8.02
CA ARG A 119 -1.49 -5.65 8.49
C ARG A 119 -0.32 -6.57 8.12
N LYS A 120 -0.47 -7.89 8.32
CA LYS A 120 0.55 -8.87 7.92
C LYS A 120 0.82 -8.85 6.41
N LEU A 121 -0.23 -8.72 5.60
CA LEU A 121 -0.09 -8.59 4.15
C LEU A 121 0.64 -7.28 3.78
N CYS A 122 0.27 -6.16 4.39
CA CYS A 122 0.92 -4.87 4.19
C CYS A 122 2.43 -4.95 4.49
N LEU A 123 2.81 -5.51 5.64
CA LEU A 123 4.20 -5.71 6.02
C LEU A 123 4.96 -6.61 5.04
N THR A 124 4.32 -7.68 4.57
CA THR A 124 4.89 -8.60 3.58
C THR A 124 5.16 -7.87 2.26
N ILE A 125 4.21 -7.07 1.79
CA ILE A 125 4.36 -6.31 0.54
C ILE A 125 5.48 -5.27 0.66
N VAL A 126 5.55 -4.55 1.80
CA VAL A 126 6.65 -3.59 2.05
C VAL A 126 8.01 -4.29 2.05
N ALA A 127 8.13 -5.45 2.71
CA ALA A 127 9.36 -6.22 2.72
C ALA A 127 9.77 -6.68 1.32
N LEU A 128 8.82 -7.17 0.52
CA LEU A 128 9.06 -7.54 -0.89
C LEU A 128 9.49 -6.32 -1.73
N GLY A 129 8.90 -5.16 -1.49
CA GLY A 129 9.31 -3.90 -2.13
C GLY A 129 10.76 -3.51 -1.81
N GLN A 130 11.15 -3.62 -0.53
CA GLN A 130 12.52 -3.36 -0.08
C GLN A 130 13.52 -4.35 -0.69
N GLU A 131 13.17 -5.63 -0.74
CA GLU A 131 13.99 -6.67 -1.34
C GLU A 131 14.16 -6.44 -2.85
N LYS A 132 13.06 -6.15 -3.56
CA LYS A 132 13.09 -5.78 -4.99
C LYS A 132 14.05 -4.62 -5.23
N GLN A 133 13.98 -3.57 -4.41
CA GLN A 133 14.85 -2.41 -4.55
C GLN A 133 16.32 -2.75 -4.26
N ARG A 134 16.60 -3.52 -3.21
CA ARG A 134 17.97 -3.96 -2.87
C ARG A 134 18.57 -4.79 -4.01
N SER A 135 17.80 -5.73 -4.54
CA SER A 135 18.20 -6.58 -5.67
C SER A 135 18.46 -5.74 -6.92
N ARG A 136 17.63 -4.71 -7.19
CA ARG A 136 17.87 -3.76 -8.29
C ARG A 136 19.20 -3.01 -8.14
N VAL A 137 19.50 -2.48 -6.95
CA VAL A 137 20.77 -1.78 -6.70
C VAL A 137 21.98 -2.69 -6.90
N LEU A 138 21.91 -3.92 -6.40
CA LEU A 138 22.98 -4.91 -6.59
C LEU A 138 23.14 -5.30 -8.06
N PHE A 139 22.04 -5.50 -8.78
CA PHE A 139 22.04 -5.82 -10.19
C PHE A 139 22.71 -4.72 -11.02
N VAL A 140 22.33 -3.44 -10.82
CA VAL A 140 22.98 -2.29 -11.46
C VAL A 140 24.48 -2.26 -11.18
N LYS A 141 24.87 -2.50 -9.93
CA LYS A 141 26.29 -2.53 -9.53
C LYS A 141 27.07 -3.62 -10.29
N TYR A 142 26.54 -4.84 -10.36
CA TYR A 142 27.22 -5.94 -11.05
C TYR A 142 27.32 -5.70 -12.57
N ILE A 143 26.28 -5.17 -13.21
CA ILE A 143 26.33 -4.80 -14.62
C ILE A 143 27.41 -3.75 -14.89
N LYS A 144 27.50 -2.72 -14.04
CA LYS A 144 28.56 -1.71 -14.16
C LYS A 144 29.95 -2.34 -14.02
N GLN A 145 30.16 -3.19 -13.01
CA GLN A 145 31.44 -3.87 -12.81
C GLN A 145 31.82 -4.75 -14.00
N THR A 146 30.87 -5.51 -14.56
CA THR A 146 31.12 -6.31 -15.78
C THR A 146 31.47 -5.42 -16.97
N GLY A 147 30.77 -4.30 -17.15
CA GLY A 147 31.08 -3.32 -18.19
C GLY A 147 32.49 -2.72 -18.04
N ASP A 148 32.88 -2.33 -16.83
CA ASP A 148 34.20 -1.77 -16.51
C ASP A 148 35.31 -2.81 -16.79
N LEU A 149 35.08 -4.09 -16.51
CA LEU A 149 36.02 -5.18 -16.82
C LEU A 149 36.19 -5.40 -18.33
N ILE A 150 35.09 -5.35 -19.10
CA ILE A 150 35.15 -5.46 -20.56
C ILE A 150 35.91 -4.25 -21.14
N ASP A 151 35.71 -3.05 -20.60
CA ASP A 151 36.42 -1.84 -21.03
C ASP A 151 37.94 -1.90 -20.75
N LEU A 152 38.34 -2.43 -19.59
CA LEU A 152 39.75 -2.66 -19.26
C LEU A 152 40.42 -3.62 -20.26
N GLU A 153 39.74 -4.70 -20.64
CA GLU A 153 40.26 -5.66 -21.62
C GLU A 153 40.35 -5.04 -23.01
N LEU A 154 39.32 -4.28 -23.42
CA LEU A 154 39.34 -3.51 -24.68
C LEU A 154 40.52 -2.52 -24.73
N GLN A 155 40.88 -1.90 -23.61
CA GLN A 155 42.04 -1.01 -23.49
C GLN A 155 43.39 -1.73 -23.52
N ARG A 156 43.51 -2.93 -22.93
CA ARG A 156 44.77 -3.72 -23.06
C ARG A 156 45.02 -4.18 -24.47
N ASP A 157 43.98 -4.61 -25.17
CA ASP A 157 44.08 -5.02 -26.57
C ASP A 157 44.23 -3.81 -27.52
N LEU A 158 44.03 -2.57 -27.04
CA LEU A 158 44.29 -1.32 -27.79
C LEU A 158 45.75 -1.12 -28.17
N GLU A 159 46.68 -1.68 -27.39
CA GLU A 159 48.13 -1.52 -27.57
C GLU A 159 48.74 -2.53 -28.55
N LYS A 160 48.00 -3.56 -29.00
CA LYS A 160 48.49 -4.60 -29.90
C LYS A 160 47.88 -4.45 -31.30
N GLU A 161 48.72 -4.46 -32.34
CA GLU A 161 48.26 -4.45 -33.73
C GLU A 161 48.16 -5.88 -34.28
N GLY A 162 47.07 -6.17 -35.00
CA GLY A 162 46.87 -7.48 -35.64
C GLY A 162 45.40 -7.79 -35.93
N PRO A 163 45.11 -8.62 -36.97
CA PRO A 163 43.74 -8.98 -37.36
C PRO A 163 42.98 -9.75 -36.27
N ASP A 164 43.67 -10.56 -35.46
CA ASP A 164 43.06 -11.27 -34.33
C ASP A 164 42.74 -10.33 -33.17
N THR A 165 43.56 -9.30 -32.93
CA THR A 165 43.29 -8.26 -31.92
C THR A 165 42.05 -7.44 -32.30
N PHE A 166 41.87 -7.12 -33.58
CA PHE A 166 40.67 -6.44 -34.07
C PHE A 166 39.40 -7.27 -33.83
N ARG A 167 39.42 -8.56 -34.18
CA ARG A 167 38.27 -9.46 -33.97
C ARG A 167 37.95 -9.65 -32.49
N LYS A 168 38.98 -9.76 -31.64
CA LYS A 168 38.80 -9.89 -30.20
C LYS A 168 38.15 -8.63 -29.60
N ARG A 169 38.56 -7.43 -30.05
CA ARG A 169 37.88 -6.18 -29.68
C ARG A 169 36.44 -6.09 -30.17
N GLU A 170 36.18 -6.46 -31.42
CA GLU A 170 34.82 -6.44 -31.97
C GLU A 170 33.87 -7.33 -31.14
N ASN A 171 34.32 -8.52 -30.76
CA ASN A 171 33.56 -9.43 -29.91
C ASN A 171 33.35 -8.88 -28.49
N ALA A 172 34.38 -8.27 -27.88
CA ALA A 172 34.24 -7.62 -26.57
C ALA A 172 33.27 -6.43 -26.60
N LEU A 173 33.30 -5.61 -27.67
CA LEU A 173 32.35 -4.52 -27.85
C LEU A 173 30.92 -5.03 -28.05
N ALA A 174 30.75 -6.13 -28.80
CA ALA A 174 29.46 -6.79 -28.97
C ALA A 174 28.91 -7.37 -27.65
N MET A 175 29.77 -7.98 -26.81
CA MET A 175 29.40 -8.39 -25.44
C MET A 175 28.94 -7.20 -24.60
N LYS A 176 29.66 -6.07 -24.65
CA LYS A 176 29.28 -4.85 -23.92
C LYS A 176 27.91 -4.32 -24.35
N ILE A 177 27.66 -4.22 -25.66
CA ILE A 177 26.37 -3.78 -26.20
C ILE A 177 25.26 -4.73 -25.77
N ALA A 178 25.47 -6.05 -25.89
CA ALA A 178 24.48 -7.04 -25.48
C ALA A 178 24.17 -6.94 -23.98
N LEU A 179 25.18 -6.78 -23.12
CA LEU A 179 25.03 -6.57 -21.68
C LEU A 179 24.17 -5.33 -21.38
N HIS A 180 24.40 -4.23 -22.09
CA HIS A 180 23.60 -3.00 -21.94
C HIS A 180 22.14 -3.22 -22.35
N THR A 181 21.88 -3.90 -23.46
CA THR A 181 20.51 -4.22 -23.90
C THR A 181 19.79 -5.16 -22.93
N ILE A 182 20.49 -6.16 -22.37
CA ILE A 182 19.93 -7.03 -21.31
C ILE A 182 19.55 -6.20 -20.10
N PHE A 183 20.41 -5.26 -19.69
CA PHE A 183 20.16 -4.38 -18.55
C PHE A 183 18.93 -3.50 -18.76
N GLU A 184 18.85 -2.78 -19.89
CA GLU A 184 17.71 -1.92 -20.21
C GLU A 184 16.40 -2.72 -20.21
N ALA A 185 16.41 -3.90 -20.83
CA ALA A 185 15.23 -4.76 -20.86
C ALA A 185 14.85 -5.29 -19.47
N ILE A 186 15.80 -5.68 -18.61
CA ILE A 186 15.49 -6.09 -17.22
C ILE A 186 14.90 -4.92 -16.43
N VAL A 187 15.47 -3.72 -16.57
CA VAL A 187 14.94 -2.54 -15.89
C VAL A 187 13.52 -2.22 -16.38
N GLY A 188 13.27 -2.26 -17.69
CA GLY A 188 11.94 -2.07 -18.29
C GLY A 188 10.92 -3.10 -17.80
N GLN A 189 11.28 -4.40 -17.78
CA GLN A 189 10.40 -5.46 -17.26
C GLN A 189 10.08 -5.25 -15.77
N VAL A 190 11.08 -4.94 -14.95
CA VAL A 190 10.93 -4.89 -13.49
C VAL A 190 10.26 -3.60 -13.01
N SER A 191 10.40 -2.51 -13.77
CA SER A 191 9.90 -1.18 -13.40
C SER A 191 8.56 -0.87 -14.05
N GLU A 192 8.39 -1.25 -15.32
CA GLU A 192 7.25 -0.83 -16.17
C GLU A 192 6.43 -2.01 -16.71
N SER A 193 6.83 -3.25 -16.42
CA SER A 193 6.18 -4.48 -16.92
C SER A 193 6.06 -4.50 -18.46
N GLU A 194 7.09 -4.01 -19.15
CA GLU A 194 7.10 -3.94 -20.61
C GLU A 194 6.99 -5.35 -21.26
N PRO A 195 5.96 -5.64 -22.05
CA PRO A 195 5.72 -6.99 -22.57
C PRO A 195 6.82 -7.51 -23.51
N GLU A 196 7.54 -6.63 -24.21
CA GLU A 196 8.64 -7.00 -25.10
C GLU A 196 9.97 -7.22 -24.37
N ALA A 197 10.09 -6.81 -23.10
CA ALA A 197 11.35 -6.86 -22.38
C ALA A 197 11.87 -8.29 -22.20
N VAL A 198 11.01 -9.27 -21.90
CA VAL A 198 11.41 -10.69 -21.81
C VAL A 198 12.02 -11.20 -23.12
N LYS A 199 11.44 -10.80 -24.26
CA LYS A 199 11.96 -11.15 -25.58
C LYS A 199 13.30 -10.47 -25.85
N ASN A 200 13.44 -9.20 -25.48
CA ASN A 200 14.69 -8.46 -25.63
C ASN A 200 15.82 -9.04 -24.77
N ILE A 201 15.53 -9.45 -23.52
CA ILE A 201 16.47 -10.18 -22.66
C ILE A 201 16.95 -11.45 -23.37
N ARG A 202 16.03 -12.26 -23.90
CA ARG A 202 16.37 -13.52 -24.58
C ARG A 202 17.25 -13.29 -25.82
N ILE A 203 16.89 -12.32 -26.66
CA ILE A 203 17.65 -12.00 -27.87
C ILE A 203 19.05 -11.49 -27.53
N ALA A 204 19.15 -10.57 -26.57
CA ALA A 204 20.42 -9.98 -26.18
C ALA A 204 21.32 -10.99 -25.44
N SER A 205 20.76 -11.89 -24.62
CA SER A 205 21.50 -13.00 -24.01
C SER A 205 22.11 -13.92 -25.07
N GLY A 206 21.33 -14.30 -26.08
CA GLY A 206 21.85 -15.10 -27.20
C GLY A 206 22.91 -14.38 -28.04
N ARG A 207 22.89 -13.03 -28.09
CA ARG A 207 23.98 -12.25 -28.71
C ARG A 207 25.25 -12.27 -27.85
N PHE A 208 25.09 -12.10 -26.53
CA PHE A 208 26.20 -12.15 -25.58
C PHE A 208 26.93 -13.49 -25.65
N GLU A 209 26.22 -14.61 -25.52
CA GLU A 209 26.81 -15.98 -25.56
C GLU A 209 27.58 -16.25 -26.86
N ARG A 210 27.05 -15.78 -28.00
CA ARG A 210 27.74 -15.90 -29.30
C ARG A 210 29.03 -15.09 -29.32
N SER A 211 28.99 -13.84 -28.87
CA SER A 211 30.16 -12.97 -28.84
C SER A 211 31.22 -13.46 -27.83
N GLU A 212 30.81 -14.00 -26.69
CA GLU A 212 31.69 -14.66 -25.71
C GLU A 212 32.40 -15.86 -26.33
N THR A 213 31.65 -16.76 -26.99
CA THR A 213 32.23 -17.92 -27.67
C THR A 213 33.25 -17.52 -28.75
N LEU A 214 32.99 -16.44 -29.49
CA LEU A 214 33.91 -15.92 -30.51
C LEU A 214 35.12 -15.22 -29.89
N PHE A 215 34.93 -14.53 -28.78
CA PHE A 215 36.00 -13.89 -28.01
C PHE A 215 37.00 -14.93 -27.48
N GLU A 216 36.52 -16.01 -26.85
CA GLU A 216 37.36 -17.09 -26.31
C GLU A 216 38.17 -17.82 -27.40
N LYS A 217 37.59 -17.98 -28.60
CA LYS A 217 38.25 -18.64 -29.74
C LYS A 217 39.31 -17.78 -30.42
N THR A 218 39.33 -16.48 -30.15
CA THR A 218 40.28 -15.56 -30.79
C THR A 218 41.61 -15.55 -30.00
N ILE A 219 42.60 -16.29 -30.52
CA ILE A 219 43.93 -16.39 -29.91
C ILE A 219 44.77 -15.19 -30.36
N ILE A 220 45.19 -14.33 -29.43
CA ILE A 220 46.24 -13.36 -29.70
C ILE A 220 47.57 -14.10 -29.61
N SER A 221 48.17 -14.45 -30.75
CA SER A 221 49.52 -15.01 -30.79
C SER A 221 50.51 -13.99 -30.22
N ASN A 222 51.24 -14.36 -29.16
CA ASN A 222 52.41 -13.61 -28.67
C ASN A 222 53.63 -13.87 -29.60
N SER A 223 53.47 -13.71 -30.92
CA SER A 223 54.55 -13.96 -31.87
C SER A 223 55.15 -12.65 -32.39
N GLU A 224 55.68 -11.81 -31.49
CA GLU A 224 56.74 -10.82 -31.79
C GLU A 224 57.64 -10.56 -30.55
N LEU A 225 58.00 -11.61 -29.80
CA LEU A 225 59.11 -11.58 -28.85
C LEU A 225 60.04 -12.78 -29.09
N SER A 226 60.68 -12.79 -30.27
CA SER A 226 62.01 -13.38 -30.52
C SER A 226 62.40 -13.18 -31.98
#